data_AF-A0A2I2GBQ9-F1
#
_entry.id   AF-A0A2I2GBQ9-F1
#
_cell.length_a   1.000
_cell.length_b   1.000
_cell.length_c   1.000
_cell.angle_alpha   90.00
_cell.angle_beta   90.00
_cell.angle_gamma   90.00
#
_symmetry.space_group_name_H-M   'P 1'
#
loop_
_entity.id
_entity.type
_entity.pdbx_description
1 polymer ?
#
loop_
_entity_poly.entity_id
_entity_poly.type
_entity_poly.pdbx_seq_one_letter_code
_entity_poly.pdbx_strand_id
1 'polypeptide(L)'
;MDILRIASYHRRDYDLAVLRINPGDHDQVRSSLLSPSRDPSSLGHLETLSLEILHEICLYLDIQSLFQFRHTNRRSQQLVSATYPYKPVIHHALEALCIILRTGAASYFTLPDLFDVLCTRDCYFCGAFSGFLFLPSFKTCCFTCIREDALPCAISFPAYMRRPGVPSDFVPTMRALPGVYSLKEIPWKASEARVRLRTSDYVWPGKITRKRRSPTLSYVSSTVLPYFDPGSGAVQGGVSCSGCQVALEKKLSGERVESRDTELRDKVYSQGEFLAHFKDCQGARELWELSGQGISAADVSEFVRCRGYFGKRDVDIAFNPCD
;
A
#
# COMPACT_ATOMS: atom_id res chain seq x y z
N MET A 1 -19.60 -17.71 -1.21
CA MET A 1 -18.94 -16.40 -1.44
C MET A 1 -18.40 -16.40 -2.87
N ASP A 2 -19.29 -16.66 -3.83
CA ASP A 2 -18.87 -17.09 -5.16
C ASP A 2 -18.91 -15.96 -6.19
N ILE A 3 -19.77 -14.96 -5.98
CA ILE A 3 -19.84 -13.76 -6.82
C ILE A 3 -18.50 -13.01 -6.83
N LEU A 4 -17.89 -12.77 -5.66
CA LEU A 4 -16.57 -12.11 -5.58
C LEU A 4 -15.49 -12.91 -6.32
N ARG A 5 -15.49 -14.24 -6.17
CA ARG A 5 -14.51 -15.12 -6.81
C ARG A 5 -14.62 -15.12 -8.33
N ILE A 6 -15.85 -15.08 -8.87
CA ILE A 6 -16.11 -15.20 -10.30
C ILE A 6 -16.06 -13.84 -11.01
N ALA A 7 -16.73 -12.83 -10.45
CA ALA A 7 -17.01 -11.58 -11.15
C ALA A 7 -16.06 -10.43 -10.78
N SER A 8 -15.11 -10.67 -9.88
CA SER A 8 -14.10 -9.69 -9.48
C SER A 8 -12.69 -10.26 -9.57
N TYR A 9 -11.71 -9.37 -9.60
CA TYR A 9 -10.30 -9.71 -9.56
C TYR A 9 -9.51 -8.61 -8.86
N HIS A 10 -8.35 -8.95 -8.33
CA HIS A 10 -7.43 -7.97 -7.75
C HIS A 10 -6.45 -7.47 -8.82
N ARG A 11 -6.28 -6.15 -8.95
CA ARG A 11 -5.38 -5.47 -9.89
C ARG A 11 -3.93 -5.54 -9.40
N ARG A 12 -3.28 -6.69 -9.60
CA ARG A 12 -1.88 -6.92 -9.21
C ARG A 12 -0.93 -5.99 -9.95
N ASP A 13 -1.33 -5.53 -11.13
CA ASP A 13 -0.62 -4.52 -11.89
C ASP A 13 -0.46 -3.20 -11.08
N TYR A 14 -1.47 -2.79 -10.33
CA TYR A 14 -1.38 -1.58 -9.48
C TYR A 14 -0.37 -1.73 -8.35
N ASP A 15 -0.39 -2.87 -7.68
CA ASP A 15 0.59 -3.24 -6.67
C ASP A 15 2.02 -3.15 -7.21
N LEU A 16 2.24 -3.73 -8.38
CA LEU A 16 3.54 -3.79 -9.04
C LEU A 16 4.02 -2.42 -9.52
N ALA A 17 3.14 -1.43 -9.67
CA ALA A 17 3.50 -0.08 -10.10
C ALA A 17 4.13 0.79 -9.00
N VAL A 18 4.04 0.38 -7.73
CA VAL A 18 4.50 1.16 -6.55
C VAL A 18 5.66 0.45 -5.83
N LEU A 19 6.10 0.97 -4.67
CA LEU A 19 7.10 0.30 -3.84
C LEU A 19 6.58 -1.06 -3.38
N ARG A 20 7.34 -2.10 -3.71
CA ARG A 20 7.07 -3.50 -3.39
C ARG A 20 8.35 -4.16 -2.90
N ILE A 21 8.20 -5.19 -2.08
CA ILE A 21 9.27 -6.14 -1.80
C ILE A 21 8.77 -7.54 -2.18
N ASN A 22 9.67 -8.47 -2.50
CA ASN A 22 9.27 -9.84 -2.76
C ASN A 22 8.64 -10.42 -1.47
N PRO A 23 7.37 -10.85 -1.49
CA PRO A 23 6.72 -11.40 -0.30
C PRO A 23 7.46 -12.62 0.28
N GLY A 24 8.07 -13.43 -0.58
CA GLY A 24 8.81 -14.64 -0.18
C GLY A 24 10.06 -14.35 0.66
N ASP A 25 10.69 -13.19 0.47
CA ASP A 25 11.88 -12.78 1.24
C ASP A 25 11.56 -12.57 2.73
N HIS A 26 10.28 -12.48 3.09
CA HIS A 26 9.84 -12.02 4.40
C HIS A 26 8.98 -13.03 5.17
N ASP A 27 8.73 -14.23 4.64
CA ASP A 27 7.94 -15.24 5.37
C ASP A 27 8.69 -15.77 6.61
N GLN A 28 10.00 -16.03 6.47
CA GLN A 28 10.86 -16.38 7.61
C GLN A 28 10.99 -15.23 8.60
N VAL A 29 11.05 -13.98 8.09
CA VAL A 29 11.10 -12.77 8.90
C VAL A 29 9.81 -12.63 9.71
N ARG A 30 8.64 -12.82 9.10
CA ARG A 30 7.33 -12.76 9.77
C ARG A 30 7.26 -13.74 10.92
N SER A 31 7.64 -14.99 10.67
CA SER A 31 7.63 -16.06 11.67
C SER A 31 8.53 -15.72 12.87
N SER A 32 9.71 -15.15 12.60
CA SER A 32 10.67 -14.70 13.63
C SER A 32 10.19 -13.47 14.41
N LEU A 33 9.47 -12.55 13.77
CA LEU A 33 8.91 -11.37 14.43
C LEU A 33 7.75 -11.72 15.36
N LEU A 34 6.94 -12.71 14.98
CA LEU A 34 5.80 -13.19 15.76
C LEU A 34 6.16 -14.16 16.90
N SER A 35 7.36 -14.74 16.86
CA SER A 35 7.84 -15.73 17.84
C SER A 35 8.91 -15.12 18.76
N PRO A 36 8.53 -14.41 19.84
CA PRO A 36 9.50 -13.87 20.79
C PRO A 36 10.23 -15.01 21.52
N SER A 37 11.49 -14.78 21.89
CA SER A 37 12.24 -15.69 22.76
C SER A 37 11.51 -15.88 24.09
N ARG A 38 11.53 -17.10 24.63
CA ARG A 38 10.93 -17.43 25.95
C ARG A 38 11.94 -17.42 27.09
N ASP A 39 13.21 -17.21 26.77
CA ASP A 39 14.26 -17.27 27.78
C ASP A 39 14.17 -16.03 28.69
N PRO A 40 14.33 -16.22 30.01
CA PRO A 40 14.28 -15.11 30.95
C PRO A 40 15.49 -14.19 30.74
N SER A 41 15.24 -12.89 30.70
CA SER A 41 16.26 -11.85 30.80
C SER A 41 15.67 -10.64 31.51
N SER A 42 16.52 -9.78 32.08
CA SER A 42 16.08 -8.53 32.73
C SER A 42 16.05 -7.36 31.72
N LEU A 43 15.10 -6.42 31.88
CA LEU A 43 15.10 -5.11 31.22
C LEU A 43 16.06 -4.10 31.90
N GLY A 44 16.79 -4.52 32.93
CA GLY A 44 17.66 -3.67 33.74
C GLY A 44 16.88 -2.64 34.53
N HIS A 45 17.38 -1.40 34.59
CA HIS A 45 16.74 -0.31 35.32
C HIS A 45 15.31 0.01 34.85
N LEU A 46 14.94 -0.33 33.62
CA LEU A 46 13.58 -0.14 33.12
C LEU A 46 12.55 -1.05 33.82
N GLU A 47 12.97 -2.11 34.51
CA GLU A 47 12.06 -2.95 35.32
C GLU A 47 11.54 -2.24 36.58
N THR A 48 12.07 -1.05 36.89
CA THR A 48 11.50 -0.19 37.94
C THR A 48 10.19 0.46 37.53
N LEU A 49 9.92 0.53 36.22
CA LEU A 49 8.68 1.05 35.67
C LEU A 49 7.61 -0.05 35.66
N SER A 50 6.35 0.34 35.84
CA SER A 50 5.23 -0.59 35.70
C SER A 50 5.07 -1.05 34.24
N LEU A 51 4.46 -2.22 34.03
CA LEU A 51 4.29 -2.80 32.70
C LEU A 51 3.47 -1.88 31.77
N GLU A 52 2.50 -1.18 32.33
CA GLU A 52 1.64 -0.24 31.61
C GLU A 52 2.48 0.92 31.05
N ILE A 53 3.35 1.51 31.87
CA ILE A 53 4.25 2.58 31.44
C ILE A 53 5.24 2.09 30.38
N LEU A 54 5.74 0.86 30.52
CA LEU A 54 6.62 0.26 29.51
C LEU A 54 5.92 0.05 28.16
N HIS A 55 4.66 -0.40 28.17
CA HIS A 55 3.87 -0.48 26.95
C HIS A 55 3.58 0.90 26.36
N GLU A 56 3.24 1.88 27.19
CA GLU A 56 2.99 3.26 26.76
C GLU A 56 4.23 3.87 26.09
N ILE A 57 5.42 3.69 26.68
CA ILE A 57 6.69 4.09 26.07
C ILE A 57 6.83 3.45 24.68
N CYS A 58 6.54 2.15 24.54
CA CYS A 58 6.62 1.47 23.24
C CYS A 58 5.67 2.08 22.19
N LEU A 59 4.52 2.63 22.60
CA LEU A 59 3.58 3.28 21.69
C LEU A 59 4.07 4.65 21.22
N TYR A 60 4.86 5.35 22.04
CA TYR A 60 5.41 6.66 21.70
C TYR A 60 6.73 6.60 20.91
N LEU A 61 7.41 5.45 20.89
CA LEU A 61 8.60 5.27 20.05
C LEU A 61 8.22 5.26 18.57
N ASP A 62 8.98 6.00 17.76
CA ASP A 62 8.93 5.84 16.31
C ASP A 62 9.31 4.40 15.93
N ILE A 63 8.85 3.94 14.77
CA ILE A 63 9.05 2.56 14.31
C ILE A 63 10.53 2.18 14.32
N GLN A 64 11.43 3.10 13.98
CA GLN A 64 12.85 2.80 13.96
C GLN A 64 13.40 2.57 15.37
N SER A 65 13.12 3.49 16.29
CA SER A 65 13.51 3.38 17.70
C SER A 65 12.89 2.16 18.38
N LEU A 66 11.63 1.83 18.06
CA LEU A 66 10.94 0.67 18.61
C LEU A 66 11.60 -0.64 18.21
N PHE A 67 11.96 -0.80 16.93
CA PHE A 67 12.64 -2.01 16.45
C PHE A 67 14.09 -2.11 16.93
N GLN A 68 14.78 -0.97 17.10
CA GLN A 68 16.08 -0.95 17.76
C GLN A 68 15.97 -1.40 19.22
N PHE A 69 14.98 -0.88 19.97
CA PHE A 69 14.71 -1.29 21.34
C PHE A 69 14.38 -2.79 21.44
N ARG A 70 13.57 -3.32 20.52
CA ARG A 70 13.25 -4.75 20.40
C ARG A 70 14.51 -5.62 20.26
N HIS A 71 15.57 -5.11 19.65
CA HIS A 71 16.82 -5.84 19.43
C HIS A 71 17.85 -5.72 20.57
N THR A 72 17.58 -4.94 21.62
CA THR A 72 18.54 -4.74 22.72
C THR A 72 18.67 -5.96 23.63
N ASN A 73 17.58 -6.64 23.99
CA ASN A 73 17.60 -7.88 24.76
C ASN A 73 16.31 -8.71 24.56
N ARG A 74 16.25 -9.92 25.12
CA ARG A 74 15.10 -10.83 24.93
C ARG A 74 13.83 -10.32 25.62
N ARG A 75 13.97 -9.62 26.74
CA ARG A 75 12.84 -9.07 27.49
C ARG A 75 12.23 -7.86 26.79
N SER A 76 13.04 -6.98 26.19
CA SER A 76 12.54 -5.89 25.34
C SER A 76 11.87 -6.43 24.09
N GLN A 77 12.41 -7.52 23.51
CA GLN A 77 11.75 -8.24 22.42
C GLN A 77 10.35 -8.72 22.83
N GLN A 78 10.23 -9.40 23.97
CA GLN A 78 8.95 -9.87 24.50
C GLN A 78 7.97 -8.72 24.76
N LEU A 79 8.45 -7.64 25.37
CA LEU A 79 7.66 -6.44 25.68
C LEU A 79 7.06 -5.85 24.41
N VAL A 80 7.90 -5.53 23.41
CA VAL A 80 7.44 -4.96 22.13
C VAL A 80 6.47 -5.91 21.41
N SER A 81 6.74 -7.21 21.43
CA SER A 81 5.85 -8.21 20.82
C SER A 81 4.52 -8.40 21.55
N ALA A 82 4.43 -7.99 22.83
CA ALA A 82 3.21 -7.98 23.63
C ALA A 82 2.41 -6.68 23.48
N THR A 83 3.06 -5.57 23.10
CA THR A 83 2.42 -4.27 22.87
C THR A 83 1.44 -4.34 21.69
N TYR A 84 0.17 -4.02 21.92
CA TYR A 84 -0.78 -3.78 20.84
C TYR A 84 -0.48 -2.41 20.19
N PRO A 85 -0.37 -2.28 18.85
CA PRO A 85 -0.89 -3.17 17.81
C PRO A 85 0.17 -4.00 17.05
N TYR A 86 1.27 -4.42 17.70
CA TYR A 86 2.39 -5.10 17.05
C TYR A 86 1.99 -6.31 16.20
N LYS A 87 1.27 -7.28 16.76
CA LYS A 87 0.93 -8.51 16.04
C LYS A 87 0.07 -8.26 14.79
N PRO A 88 -1.06 -7.51 14.85
CA PRO A 88 -1.81 -7.16 13.65
C PRO A 88 -0.96 -6.51 12.55
N VAL A 89 -0.08 -5.57 12.92
CA VAL A 89 0.81 -4.91 11.95
C VAL A 89 1.78 -5.92 11.31
N ILE A 90 2.42 -6.78 12.08
CA ILE A 90 3.32 -7.81 11.53
C ILE A 90 2.55 -8.81 10.64
N HIS A 91 1.32 -9.16 11.00
CA HIS A 91 0.52 -10.09 10.21
C HIS A 91 0.07 -9.49 8.88
N HIS A 92 -0.39 -8.24 8.86
CA HIS A 92 -1.14 -7.68 7.73
C HIS A 92 -0.43 -6.55 6.98
N ALA A 93 0.61 -5.95 7.58
CA ALA A 93 1.33 -4.80 7.02
C ALA A 93 2.86 -4.98 7.00
N LEU A 94 3.38 -6.21 7.08
CA LEU A 94 4.83 -6.46 7.10
C LEU A 94 5.56 -5.88 5.89
N GLU A 95 4.99 -5.99 4.70
CA GLU A 95 5.61 -5.45 3.48
C GLU A 95 5.75 -3.92 3.58
N ALA A 96 4.66 -3.23 3.94
CA ALA A 96 4.67 -1.78 4.16
C ALA A 96 5.68 -1.39 5.25
N LEU A 97 5.73 -2.13 6.36
CA LEU A 97 6.69 -1.92 7.44
C LEU A 97 8.15 -2.04 6.98
N CYS A 98 8.47 -3.09 6.21
CA CYS A 98 9.80 -3.25 5.63
C CYS A 98 10.17 -2.11 4.67
N ILE A 99 9.20 -1.62 3.89
CA ILE A 99 9.40 -0.45 3.01
C ILE A 99 9.60 0.83 3.83
N ILE A 100 8.82 1.05 4.88
CA ILE A 100 8.95 2.18 5.81
C ILE A 100 10.36 2.22 6.41
N LEU A 101 10.90 1.07 6.82
CA LEU A 101 12.28 0.95 7.31
C LEU A 101 13.33 1.21 6.21
N ARG A 102 13.21 0.57 5.04
CA ARG A 102 14.19 0.69 3.94
C ARG A 102 14.22 2.08 3.32
N THR A 103 13.10 2.78 3.34
CA THR A 103 12.98 4.16 2.84
C THR A 103 13.40 5.20 3.88
N GLY A 104 13.60 4.80 5.15
CA GLY A 104 13.92 5.72 6.25
C GLY A 104 12.73 6.56 6.72
N ALA A 105 11.50 6.21 6.34
CA ALA A 105 10.29 6.84 6.85
C ALA A 105 10.00 6.45 8.32
N ALA A 106 10.60 5.34 8.79
CA ALA A 106 10.37 4.78 10.12
C ALA A 106 10.70 5.71 11.30
N SER A 107 11.54 6.73 11.10
CA SER A 107 11.91 7.70 12.15
C SER A 107 10.87 8.81 12.36
N TYR A 108 9.81 8.85 11.54
CA TYR A 108 8.80 9.92 11.58
C TYR A 108 7.44 9.46 12.09
N PHE A 109 7.21 8.14 12.16
CA PHE A 109 5.90 7.56 12.45
C PHE A 109 6.04 6.45 13.47
N THR A 110 5.01 6.30 14.28
CA THR A 110 4.92 5.30 15.34
C THR A 110 4.21 4.04 14.84
N LEU A 111 4.27 2.98 15.63
CA LEU A 111 3.54 1.74 15.33
C LEU A 111 2.00 1.93 15.40
N PRO A 112 1.44 2.68 16.37
CA PRO A 112 0.03 3.11 16.32
C PRO A 112 -0.36 3.84 15.03
N ASP A 113 0.46 4.78 14.53
CA ASP A 113 0.16 5.47 13.27
C ASP A 113 -0.03 4.45 12.13
N LEU A 114 0.85 3.45 12.03
CA LEU A 114 0.78 2.41 10.98
C LEU A 114 -0.48 1.56 11.13
N PHE A 115 -0.88 1.28 12.37
CA PHE A 115 -2.10 0.53 12.63
C PHE A 115 -3.36 1.33 12.31
N ASP A 116 -3.38 2.63 12.57
CA ASP A 116 -4.50 3.51 12.24
C ASP A 116 -4.74 3.57 10.73
N VAL A 117 -3.68 3.74 9.93
CA VAL A 117 -3.81 3.71 8.46
C VAL A 117 -4.16 2.32 7.93
N LEU A 118 -3.68 1.25 8.57
CA LEU A 118 -4.07 -0.14 8.26
C LEU A 118 -5.56 -0.38 8.53
N CYS A 119 -6.12 0.27 9.55
CA CYS A 119 -7.55 0.21 9.90
C CYS A 119 -8.40 1.26 9.18
N THR A 120 -7.84 2.03 8.25
CA THR A 120 -8.57 3.05 7.50
C THR A 120 -8.93 2.51 6.11
N ARG A 121 -10.23 2.28 5.88
CA ARG A 121 -10.75 1.73 4.61
C ARG A 121 -10.65 2.72 3.46
N ASP A 122 -10.93 4.00 3.73
CA ASP A 122 -11.16 5.00 2.71
C ASP A 122 -9.90 5.81 2.41
N CYS A 123 -9.73 6.19 1.15
CA CYS A 123 -8.67 7.07 0.68
C CYS A 123 -8.86 8.44 1.31
N TYR A 124 -7.83 8.94 1.99
CA TYR A 124 -7.86 10.25 2.64
C TYR A 124 -8.15 11.41 1.65
N PHE A 125 -7.76 11.25 0.38
CA PHE A 125 -7.79 12.33 -0.62
C PHE A 125 -9.10 12.39 -1.43
N CYS A 126 -9.84 11.28 -1.54
CA CYS A 126 -11.04 11.23 -2.39
C CYS A 126 -12.19 10.38 -1.84
N GLY A 127 -12.01 9.68 -0.72
CA GLY A 127 -13.04 8.84 -0.09
C GLY A 127 -13.32 7.50 -0.77
N ALA A 128 -12.72 7.19 -1.92
CA ALA A 128 -12.80 5.85 -2.52
C ALA A 128 -12.03 4.81 -1.70
N PHE A 129 -12.27 3.52 -1.92
CA PHE A 129 -11.51 2.45 -1.25
C PHE A 129 -9.98 2.63 -1.40
N SER A 130 -9.26 2.49 -0.29
CA SER A 130 -7.79 2.54 -0.25
C SER A 130 -7.17 1.15 -0.24
N GLY A 131 -6.13 0.97 -1.05
CA GLY A 131 -5.27 -0.22 -1.01
C GLY A 131 -3.78 0.14 -0.91
N PHE A 132 -3.49 1.40 -0.59
CA PHE A 132 -2.15 1.96 -0.65
C PHE A 132 -1.91 2.96 0.48
N LEU A 133 -0.65 3.09 0.88
CA LEU A 133 -0.16 4.09 1.81
C LEU A 133 0.76 5.06 1.08
N PHE A 134 0.45 6.35 1.13
CA PHE A 134 1.37 7.39 0.70
C PHE A 134 2.32 7.74 1.85
N LEU A 135 3.57 7.29 1.74
CA LEU A 135 4.56 7.34 2.82
C LEU A 135 4.89 8.76 3.31
N PRO A 136 5.03 9.79 2.44
CA PRO A 136 5.45 11.12 2.89
C PRO A 136 4.49 11.82 3.84
N SER A 137 3.18 11.60 3.70
CA SER A 137 2.16 12.15 4.62
C SER A 137 1.55 11.10 5.53
N PHE A 138 1.92 9.84 5.34
CA PHE A 138 1.39 8.69 6.08
C PHE A 138 -0.14 8.64 6.07
N LYS A 139 -0.72 8.78 4.87
CA LYS A 139 -2.16 8.73 4.63
C LYS A 139 -2.51 7.62 3.66
N THR A 140 -3.66 6.99 3.89
CA THR A 140 -4.27 6.05 2.96
C THR A 140 -4.59 6.73 1.63
N CYS A 141 -4.30 6.06 0.52
CA CYS A 141 -4.61 6.53 -0.81
C CYS A 141 -5.14 5.42 -1.71
N CYS A 142 -5.87 5.79 -2.77
CA CYS A 142 -6.26 4.88 -3.83
C CYS A 142 -5.31 5.02 -5.03
N PHE A 143 -5.30 4.00 -5.90
CA PHE A 143 -4.45 4.00 -7.08
C PHE A 143 -4.73 5.18 -8.03
N THR A 144 -6.01 5.57 -8.17
CA THR A 144 -6.39 6.73 -8.99
C THR A 144 -5.73 8.01 -8.50
N CYS A 145 -5.67 8.25 -7.19
CA CYS A 145 -4.97 9.42 -6.64
C CYS A 145 -3.46 9.39 -6.92
N ILE A 146 -2.83 8.22 -6.87
CA ILE A 146 -1.42 8.03 -7.24
C ILE A 146 -1.23 8.37 -8.73
N ARG A 147 -2.09 7.84 -9.60
CA ARG A 147 -1.97 7.96 -11.06
C ARG A 147 -2.26 9.37 -11.57
N GLU A 148 -3.35 9.98 -11.11
CA GLU A 148 -3.79 11.32 -11.50
C GLU A 148 -3.03 12.43 -10.76
N ASP A 149 -2.05 12.03 -9.94
CA ASP A 149 -1.18 12.93 -9.18
C ASP A 149 -1.99 13.90 -8.29
N ALA A 150 -3.07 13.38 -7.71
CA ALA A 150 -3.93 14.08 -6.76
C ALA A 150 -3.33 14.10 -5.34
N LEU A 151 -2.21 13.40 -5.14
CA LEU A 151 -1.47 13.38 -3.88
C LEU A 151 -0.70 14.69 -3.64
N PRO A 152 -0.35 15.00 -2.39
CA PRO A 152 0.56 16.09 -2.07
C PRO A 152 1.87 15.96 -2.85
N CYS A 153 2.38 17.10 -3.33
CA CYS A 153 3.53 17.11 -4.22
C CYS A 153 4.78 16.60 -3.48
N ALA A 154 5.32 15.48 -3.93
CA ALA A 154 6.67 15.05 -3.60
C ALA A 154 7.69 15.80 -4.46
N ILE A 155 8.81 16.21 -3.87
CA ILE A 155 9.94 16.83 -4.57
C ILE A 155 11.24 16.08 -4.28
N SER A 156 12.14 16.02 -5.25
CA SER A 156 13.48 15.50 -5.01
C SER A 156 14.26 16.42 -4.08
N PHE A 157 15.11 15.86 -3.25
CA PHE A 157 15.92 16.58 -2.27
C PHE A 157 16.88 17.58 -2.91
N PRO A 158 17.55 17.30 -4.05
CA PRO A 158 18.31 18.32 -4.77
C PRO A 158 17.43 19.50 -5.22
N ALA A 159 16.19 19.25 -5.63
CA ALA A 159 15.26 20.33 -5.99
C ALA A 159 14.76 21.10 -4.76
N TYR A 160 14.67 20.46 -3.60
CA TYR A 160 14.37 21.11 -2.32
C TYR A 160 15.52 22.01 -1.85
N MET A 161 16.76 21.53 -1.85
CA MET A 161 17.94 22.28 -1.38
C MET A 161 18.20 23.58 -2.16
N ARG A 162 17.69 23.66 -3.40
CA ARG A 162 17.73 24.88 -4.22
C ARG A 162 16.70 25.94 -3.80
N ARG A 163 15.85 25.66 -2.81
CA ARG A 163 14.83 26.59 -2.30
C ARG A 163 15.27 27.20 -0.97
N PRO A 164 15.51 28.52 -0.89
CA PRO A 164 15.85 29.17 0.37
C PRO A 164 14.65 29.17 1.34
N GLY A 165 14.91 28.97 2.64
CA GLY A 165 14.01 29.38 3.72
C GLY A 165 13.04 28.35 4.34
N VAL A 166 13.19 27.04 4.11
CA VAL A 166 12.35 26.04 4.80
C VAL A 166 13.17 25.27 5.85
N PRO A 167 12.79 25.32 7.14
CA PRO A 167 13.44 24.53 8.20
C PRO A 167 13.44 23.04 7.87
N SER A 168 14.59 22.39 8.05
CA SER A 168 14.83 21.03 7.58
C SER A 168 14.17 19.95 8.47
N ASP A 169 13.76 20.27 9.69
CA ASP A 169 13.71 19.24 10.74
C ASP A 169 12.33 18.58 10.92
N PHE A 170 11.26 19.19 10.39
CA PHE A 170 9.88 18.72 10.62
C PHE A 170 9.20 18.08 9.40
N VAL A 171 9.94 17.82 8.32
CA VAL A 171 9.34 17.28 7.10
C VAL A 171 9.86 15.86 6.85
N PRO A 172 8.97 14.86 6.79
CA PRO A 172 9.32 13.50 6.43
C PRO A 172 10.13 13.48 5.13
N THR A 173 11.32 12.89 5.22
CA THR A 173 12.20 12.68 4.08
C THR A 173 12.41 11.19 3.95
N MET A 174 12.23 10.66 2.75
CA MET A 174 12.40 9.24 2.48
C MET A 174 13.37 9.03 1.32
N ARG A 175 14.01 7.87 1.29
CA ARG A 175 14.83 7.40 0.17
C ARG A 175 13.93 6.72 -0.85
N ALA A 176 13.99 7.13 -2.11
CA ALA A 176 13.42 6.35 -3.19
C ALA A 176 14.25 5.07 -3.38
N LEU A 177 13.57 3.93 -3.44
CA LEU A 177 14.24 2.66 -3.71
C LEU A 177 14.47 2.47 -5.21
N PRO A 178 15.47 1.67 -5.61
CA PRO A 178 15.62 1.26 -7.00
C PRO A 178 14.48 0.30 -7.36
N GLY A 179 13.99 0.36 -8.59
CA GLY A 179 12.89 -0.50 -9.04
C GLY A 179 12.28 -0.06 -10.35
N VAL A 180 11.18 -0.71 -10.74
CA VAL A 180 10.38 -0.38 -11.92
C VAL A 180 9.01 0.09 -11.45
N TYR A 181 8.62 1.29 -11.85
CA TYR A 181 7.48 2.00 -11.30
C TYR A 181 6.50 2.47 -12.38
N SER A 182 5.29 2.81 -11.95
CA SER A 182 4.15 3.20 -12.79
C SER A 182 3.68 2.09 -13.73
N LEU A 183 2.50 2.28 -14.32
CA LEU A 183 1.97 1.39 -15.38
C LEU A 183 2.78 1.46 -16.69
N LYS A 184 3.72 2.41 -16.81
CA LYS A 184 4.62 2.55 -17.96
C LYS A 184 5.98 1.87 -17.76
N GLU A 185 6.15 1.14 -16.66
CA GLU A 185 7.38 0.41 -16.33
C GLU A 185 8.65 1.27 -16.40
N ILE A 186 8.60 2.44 -15.78
CA ILE A 186 9.72 3.38 -15.75
C ILE A 186 10.76 2.85 -14.77
N PRO A 187 11.98 2.49 -15.22
CA PRO A 187 13.05 2.06 -14.33
C PRO A 187 13.59 3.25 -13.53
N TRP A 188 13.91 3.00 -12.27
CA TRP A 188 14.50 3.95 -11.34
C TRP A 188 15.77 3.36 -10.74
N LYS A 189 16.89 4.09 -10.86
CA LYS A 189 18.20 3.63 -10.39
C LYS A 189 18.46 4.04 -8.93
N ALA A 190 19.28 3.25 -8.25
CA ALA A 190 19.60 3.35 -6.82
C ALA A 190 20.30 4.64 -6.39
N SER A 191 20.84 5.39 -7.34
CA SER A 191 21.63 6.59 -7.10
C SER A 191 20.71 7.82 -7.07
N GLU A 192 20.62 8.46 -5.91
CA GLU A 192 20.40 9.92 -5.78
C GLU A 192 18.96 10.48 -5.77
N ALA A 193 18.02 9.86 -5.05
CA ALA A 193 16.80 10.58 -4.71
C ALA A 193 16.34 10.34 -3.28
N ARG A 194 16.61 11.31 -2.41
CA ARG A 194 15.74 11.56 -1.27
C ARG A 194 14.52 12.30 -1.81
N VAL A 195 13.33 11.83 -1.46
CA VAL A 195 12.07 12.49 -1.73
C VAL A 195 11.62 13.14 -0.44
N ARG A 196 11.20 14.40 -0.55
CA ARG A 196 10.65 15.17 0.56
C ARG A 196 9.25 15.61 0.18
N LEU A 197 8.34 15.56 1.14
CA LEU A 197 7.03 16.18 0.96
C LEU A 197 7.24 17.67 0.72
N ARG A 198 6.63 18.23 -0.32
CA ARG A 198 6.54 19.67 -0.46
C ARG A 198 5.52 20.15 0.57
N THR A 199 6.00 20.68 1.69
CA THR A 199 5.15 21.43 2.62
C THR A 199 4.68 22.71 1.92
N SER A 200 3.50 22.69 1.30
CA SER A 200 2.81 23.90 0.84
C SER A 200 1.42 24.07 1.45
N ASP A 201 1.19 23.50 2.63
CA ASP A 201 0.04 23.88 3.44
C ASP A 201 0.17 25.31 4.00
N TYR A 202 1.35 25.93 3.87
CA TYR A 202 1.44 27.38 3.72
C TYR A 202 1.00 27.74 2.29
N VAL A 203 -0.30 27.97 2.13
CA VAL A 203 -0.89 28.62 0.96
C VAL A 203 -0.26 30.00 0.82
N TRP A 204 0.77 30.11 -0.02
CA TRP A 204 1.23 31.41 -0.48
C TRP A 204 0.25 31.91 -1.55
N PRO A 205 -0.34 33.12 -1.42
CA PRO A 205 -1.24 33.68 -2.41
C PRO A 205 -0.43 34.12 -3.62
N GLY A 206 -0.19 33.17 -4.52
CA GLY A 206 0.48 33.41 -5.79
C GLY A 206 0.19 32.26 -6.73
N LYS A 207 -0.41 32.56 -7.89
CA LYS A 207 -0.64 31.60 -8.97
C LYS A 207 0.70 31.06 -9.47
N ILE A 208 1.25 30.05 -8.81
CA ILE A 208 2.43 29.34 -9.28
C ILE A 208 1.98 28.41 -10.40
N THR A 209 2.45 28.70 -11.61
CA THR A 209 2.28 27.88 -12.80
C THR A 209 2.63 26.42 -12.49
N ARG A 210 1.70 25.51 -12.85
CA ARG A 210 1.85 24.04 -12.82
C ARG A 210 3.06 23.61 -13.71
N LYS A 211 4.29 23.87 -13.30
CA LYS A 211 5.46 23.25 -13.93
C LYS A 211 5.39 21.75 -13.67
N ARG A 212 5.49 20.96 -14.75
CA ARG A 212 5.29 19.50 -14.82
C ARG A 212 5.70 18.79 -13.53
N ARG A 213 4.71 18.31 -12.79
CA ARG A 213 4.90 17.33 -11.72
C ARG A 213 5.46 16.06 -12.35
N SER A 214 6.37 15.36 -11.67
CA SER A 214 6.83 14.04 -12.12
C SER A 214 5.85 13.02 -11.56
N PRO A 215 4.94 12.43 -12.37
CA PRO A 215 3.94 11.49 -11.88
C PRO A 215 4.58 10.28 -11.19
N THR A 216 5.81 9.93 -11.62
CA THR A 216 6.62 8.84 -11.05
C THR A 216 6.89 9.01 -9.55
N LEU A 217 6.96 10.25 -9.03
CA LEU A 217 7.24 10.47 -7.61
C LEU A 217 6.13 9.94 -6.70
N SER A 218 4.88 9.99 -7.14
CA SER A 218 3.75 9.43 -6.41
C SER A 218 3.84 7.90 -6.32
N TYR A 219 4.32 7.23 -7.37
CA TYR A 219 4.54 5.79 -7.38
C TYR A 219 5.72 5.34 -6.49
N VAL A 220 6.87 6.02 -6.58
CA VAL A 220 8.07 5.68 -5.78
C VAL A 220 7.95 6.08 -4.30
N SER A 221 6.84 6.72 -3.93
CA SER A 221 6.57 7.19 -2.56
C SER A 221 5.31 6.55 -1.97
N SER A 222 4.71 5.59 -2.68
CA SER A 222 3.55 4.84 -2.21
C SER A 222 3.90 3.37 -2.10
N THR A 223 3.21 2.65 -1.24
CA THR A 223 3.30 1.19 -1.11
C THR A 223 1.92 0.57 -0.91
N VAL A 224 1.80 -0.73 -1.15
CA VAL A 224 0.57 -1.48 -0.92
C VAL A 224 0.32 -1.57 0.58
N LEU A 225 -0.91 -1.28 1.00
CA LEU A 225 -1.37 -1.46 2.36
C LEU A 225 -2.84 -1.91 2.30
N PRO A 226 -3.18 -3.16 2.66
CA PRO A 226 -4.56 -3.59 2.68
C PRO A 226 -5.32 -2.88 3.81
N TYR A 227 -6.64 -2.91 3.74
CA TYR A 227 -7.51 -2.54 4.85
C TYR A 227 -7.70 -3.75 5.78
N PHE A 228 -7.44 -3.57 7.08
CA PHE A 228 -7.76 -4.51 8.13
C PHE A 228 -8.94 -3.98 8.96
N ASP A 229 -9.99 -4.78 9.09
CA ASP A 229 -11.11 -4.47 9.96
C ASP A 229 -10.86 -5.07 11.35
N PRO A 230 -10.58 -4.27 12.40
CA PRO A 230 -10.34 -4.78 13.73
C PRO A 230 -11.58 -5.42 14.37
N GLY A 231 -12.79 -5.09 13.89
CA GLY A 231 -14.04 -5.64 14.42
C GLY A 231 -14.30 -7.06 13.94
N SER A 232 -14.07 -7.34 12.65
CA SER A 232 -14.26 -8.69 12.07
C SER A 232 -12.98 -9.51 11.93
N GLY A 233 -11.81 -8.89 12.04
CA GLY A 233 -10.53 -9.49 11.70
C GLY A 233 -10.30 -9.68 10.19
N ALA A 234 -11.20 -9.16 9.34
CA ALA A 234 -11.12 -9.32 7.90
C ALA A 234 -10.04 -8.41 7.28
N VAL A 235 -9.39 -8.89 6.22
CA VAL A 235 -8.40 -8.13 5.45
C VAL A 235 -8.87 -7.99 4.00
N GLN A 236 -8.79 -6.79 3.45
CA GLN A 236 -9.23 -6.48 2.10
C GLN A 236 -8.16 -5.68 1.35
N GLY A 237 -7.68 -6.20 0.20
CA GLY A 237 -6.78 -5.47 -0.71
C GLY A 237 -7.50 -4.73 -1.85
N GLY A 238 -8.84 -4.76 -1.84
CA GLY A 238 -9.68 -4.20 -2.90
C GLY A 238 -9.76 -5.08 -4.15
N VAL A 239 -10.89 -4.97 -4.85
CA VAL A 239 -11.19 -5.71 -6.07
C VAL A 239 -11.70 -4.80 -7.17
N SER A 240 -11.46 -5.17 -8.42
CA SER A 240 -12.02 -4.56 -9.62
C SER A 240 -12.99 -5.52 -10.30
N CYS A 241 -13.85 -4.97 -11.15
CA CYS A 241 -14.91 -5.74 -11.80
C CYS A 241 -14.42 -6.42 -13.08
N SER A 242 -14.49 -7.75 -13.14
CA SER A 242 -14.18 -8.54 -14.33
C SER A 242 -15.12 -8.18 -15.49
N GLY A 243 -16.39 -7.93 -15.18
CA GLY A 243 -17.40 -7.50 -16.16
C GLY A 243 -17.09 -6.14 -16.80
N CYS A 244 -16.64 -5.16 -16.01
CA CYS A 244 -16.22 -3.86 -16.55
C CYS A 244 -14.97 -3.99 -17.43
N GLN A 245 -14.05 -4.89 -17.11
CA GLN A 245 -12.88 -5.17 -17.96
C GLN A 245 -13.31 -5.77 -19.30
N VAL A 246 -14.14 -6.81 -19.29
CA VAL A 246 -14.64 -7.47 -20.52
C VAL A 246 -15.45 -6.48 -21.37
N ALA A 247 -16.29 -5.64 -20.75
CA ALA A 247 -17.05 -4.63 -21.47
C ALA A 247 -16.15 -3.59 -22.16
N LEU A 248 -15.07 -3.15 -21.50
CA LEU A 248 -14.09 -2.24 -22.08
C LEU A 248 -13.36 -2.87 -23.28
N GLU A 249 -12.94 -4.14 -23.16
CA GLU A 249 -12.27 -4.86 -24.25
C GLU A 249 -13.19 -5.05 -25.47
N LYS A 250 -14.47 -5.39 -25.25
CA LYS A 250 -15.48 -5.44 -26.32
C LYS A 250 -15.58 -4.10 -27.04
N LYS A 251 -15.63 -2.98 -26.32
CA LYS A 251 -15.66 -1.65 -26.93
C LYS A 251 -14.39 -1.33 -27.71
N LEU A 252 -13.21 -1.66 -27.19
CA LEU A 252 -11.95 -1.48 -27.89
C LEU A 252 -11.88 -2.23 -29.23
N SER A 253 -12.68 -3.29 -29.41
CA SER A 253 -12.71 -4.09 -30.64
C SER A 253 -13.54 -3.51 -31.80
N GLY A 254 -14.30 -2.42 -31.59
CA GLY A 254 -15.12 -1.86 -32.67
C GLY A 254 -15.98 -0.64 -32.35
N GLU A 255 -15.92 -0.10 -31.13
CA GLU A 255 -16.72 1.04 -30.67
C GLU A 255 -15.84 2.16 -30.08
N ARG A 256 -16.46 3.33 -29.89
CA ARG A 256 -15.79 4.46 -29.22
C ARG A 256 -15.77 4.23 -27.71
N VAL A 257 -14.56 4.20 -27.14
CA VAL A 257 -14.36 4.16 -25.68
C VAL A 257 -14.57 5.55 -25.08
N GLU A 258 -15.40 5.63 -24.04
CA GLU A 258 -15.62 6.86 -23.27
C GLU A 258 -14.74 6.90 -22.00
N SER A 259 -14.50 8.10 -21.45
CA SER A 259 -13.76 8.27 -20.18
C SER A 259 -14.35 7.40 -19.07
N ARG A 260 -15.68 7.38 -18.97
CA ARG A 260 -16.43 6.63 -17.97
C ARG A 260 -16.17 5.12 -18.02
N ASP A 261 -15.95 4.56 -19.20
CA ASP A 261 -15.65 3.13 -19.36
C ASP A 261 -14.30 2.79 -18.69
N THR A 262 -13.29 3.63 -18.91
CA THR A 262 -11.98 3.46 -18.28
C THR A 262 -12.04 3.68 -16.77
N GLU A 263 -12.82 4.66 -16.29
CA GLU A 263 -13.03 4.93 -14.86
C GLU A 263 -13.71 3.75 -14.15
N LEU A 264 -14.75 3.16 -14.76
CA LEU A 264 -15.45 2.00 -14.20
C LEU A 264 -14.54 0.78 -14.11
N ARG A 265 -13.72 0.55 -15.15
CA ARG A 265 -12.74 -0.55 -15.18
C ARG A 265 -11.66 -0.35 -14.13
N ASP A 266 -11.13 0.86 -13.98
CA ASP A 266 -10.03 1.17 -13.07
C ASP A 266 -10.50 1.35 -11.61
N LYS A 267 -11.81 1.37 -11.36
CA LYS A 267 -12.33 1.45 -10.00
C LYS A 267 -11.95 0.21 -9.18
N VAL A 268 -11.44 0.48 -7.99
CA VAL A 268 -11.18 -0.51 -6.95
C VAL A 268 -12.25 -0.33 -5.87
N TYR A 269 -12.87 -1.43 -5.50
CA TYR A 269 -13.98 -1.50 -4.56
C TYR A 269 -13.53 -2.29 -3.32
N SER A 270 -14.06 -1.93 -2.14
CA SER A 270 -14.18 -2.91 -1.05
C SER A 270 -15.10 -4.05 -1.48
N GLN A 271 -15.07 -5.18 -0.76
CA GLN A 271 -15.95 -6.30 -1.06
C GLN A 271 -17.44 -5.90 -1.00
N GLY A 272 -17.83 -5.09 -0.01
CA GLY A 272 -19.20 -4.60 0.13
C GLY A 272 -19.62 -3.67 -1.01
N GLU A 273 -18.75 -2.72 -1.40
CA GLU A 273 -19.01 -1.83 -2.53
C GLU A 273 -19.08 -2.58 -3.85
N PHE A 274 -18.26 -3.63 -4.03
CA PHE A 274 -18.31 -4.47 -5.22
C PHE A 274 -19.65 -5.21 -5.31
N LEU A 275 -20.13 -5.78 -4.20
CA LEU A 275 -21.43 -6.46 -4.18
C LEU A 275 -22.59 -5.51 -4.47
N ALA A 276 -22.48 -4.24 -4.07
CA ALA A 276 -23.43 -3.21 -4.50
C ALA A 276 -23.33 -2.95 -6.01
N HIS A 277 -22.12 -2.75 -6.53
CA HIS A 277 -21.87 -2.56 -7.97
C HIS A 277 -22.35 -3.74 -8.83
N PHE A 278 -22.19 -4.97 -8.35
CA PHE A 278 -22.57 -6.20 -9.05
C PHE A 278 -24.05 -6.21 -9.45
N LYS A 279 -24.93 -5.65 -8.62
CA LYS A 279 -26.38 -5.59 -8.89
C LYS A 279 -26.70 -4.85 -10.18
N ASP A 280 -25.92 -3.82 -10.49
CA ASP A 280 -26.14 -2.94 -11.64
C ASP A 280 -25.23 -3.30 -12.84
N CYS A 281 -24.14 -4.03 -12.61
CA CYS A 281 -23.18 -4.37 -13.66
C CYS A 281 -23.67 -5.55 -14.51
N GLN A 282 -24.08 -5.29 -15.75
CA GLN A 282 -24.50 -6.35 -16.69
C GLN A 282 -23.37 -7.35 -16.96
N GLY A 283 -22.17 -6.88 -17.32
CA GLY A 283 -21.05 -7.77 -17.64
C GLY A 283 -20.64 -8.68 -16.47
N ALA A 284 -20.77 -8.21 -15.22
CA ALA A 284 -20.46 -9.03 -14.05
C ALA A 284 -21.51 -10.13 -13.84
N ARG A 285 -22.79 -9.81 -14.07
CA ARG A 285 -23.91 -10.76 -13.97
C ARG A 285 -23.85 -11.82 -15.08
N GLU A 286 -23.52 -11.42 -16.31
CA GLU A 286 -23.29 -12.36 -17.41
C GLU A 286 -22.19 -13.37 -17.08
N LEU A 287 -21.04 -12.90 -16.56
CA LEU A 287 -19.96 -13.81 -16.13
C LEU A 287 -20.40 -14.76 -15.01
N TRP A 288 -21.20 -14.27 -14.07
CA TRP A 288 -21.77 -15.09 -13.01
C TRP A 288 -22.73 -16.17 -13.54
N GLU A 289 -23.61 -15.83 -14.47
CA GLU A 289 -24.54 -16.77 -15.10
C GLU A 289 -23.79 -17.82 -15.94
N LEU A 290 -22.82 -17.40 -16.74
CA LEU A 290 -21.98 -18.29 -17.56
C LEU A 290 -21.13 -19.26 -16.73
N SER A 291 -20.78 -18.87 -15.48
CA SER A 291 -20.10 -19.77 -14.53
C SER A 291 -21.00 -20.85 -13.93
N GLY A 292 -22.27 -20.94 -14.38
CA GLY A 292 -23.27 -21.80 -13.75
C GLY A 292 -23.53 -21.38 -12.30
N GLN A 293 -23.51 -20.08 -12.01
CA GLN A 293 -23.64 -19.55 -10.64
C GLN A 293 -22.52 -20.07 -9.70
N GLY A 294 -21.28 -20.08 -10.20
CA GLY A 294 -20.08 -20.40 -9.41
C GLY A 294 -19.59 -21.84 -9.48
N ILE A 295 -20.25 -22.69 -10.29
CA ILE A 295 -19.93 -24.11 -10.46
C ILE A 295 -18.68 -24.30 -11.35
N SER A 296 -18.53 -23.51 -12.42
CA SER A 296 -17.37 -23.55 -13.32
C SER A 296 -16.54 -22.27 -13.26
N ALA A 297 -15.31 -22.31 -13.76
CA ALA A 297 -14.56 -21.09 -14.03
C ALA A 297 -15.23 -20.36 -15.20
N ALA A 298 -15.57 -19.08 -15.02
CA ALA A 298 -16.00 -18.24 -16.13
C ALA A 298 -14.83 -18.04 -17.10
N ASP A 299 -15.13 -18.05 -18.40
CA ASP A 299 -14.18 -17.62 -19.44
C ASP A 299 -13.98 -16.11 -19.33
N VAL A 300 -13.00 -15.71 -18.51
CA VAL A 300 -12.65 -14.32 -18.25
C VAL A 300 -11.51 -13.89 -19.17
N SER A 301 -11.44 -12.60 -19.48
CA SER A 301 -10.39 -12.11 -20.36
C SER A 301 -8.98 -12.37 -19.84
N GLU A 302 -8.02 -12.42 -20.75
CA GLU A 302 -6.62 -12.64 -20.41
C GLU A 302 -6.09 -11.60 -19.42
N PHE A 303 -6.57 -10.35 -19.50
CA PHE A 303 -6.24 -9.30 -18.56
C PHE A 303 -6.70 -9.63 -17.13
N VAL A 304 -7.92 -10.14 -16.98
CA VAL A 304 -8.48 -10.56 -15.68
C VAL A 304 -7.69 -11.74 -15.14
N ARG A 305 -7.39 -12.73 -15.99
CA ARG A 305 -6.62 -13.94 -15.64
C ARG A 305 -5.21 -13.59 -15.16
N CYS A 306 -4.52 -12.71 -15.88
CA CYS A 306 -3.19 -12.21 -15.54
C CYS A 306 -3.19 -11.17 -14.40
N ARG A 307 -4.38 -10.72 -13.95
CA ARG A 307 -4.54 -9.69 -12.91
C ARG A 307 -3.90 -8.35 -13.29
N GLY A 308 -4.03 -8.00 -14.57
CA GLY A 308 -3.52 -6.78 -15.18
C GLY A 308 -2.34 -7.01 -16.12
N TYR A 309 -1.71 -5.92 -16.57
CA TYR A 309 -0.66 -5.95 -17.59
C TYR A 309 0.68 -5.49 -17.02
N PHE A 310 1.63 -6.42 -16.86
CA PHE A 310 3.04 -6.15 -16.55
C PHE A 310 3.95 -7.17 -17.23
N GLY A 311 5.11 -6.71 -17.68
CA GLY A 311 6.19 -7.58 -18.14
C GLY A 311 6.66 -8.51 -17.03
N LYS A 312 7.18 -9.68 -17.40
CA LYS A 312 7.88 -10.57 -16.46
C LYS A 312 9.07 -9.79 -15.89
N ARG A 313 9.14 -9.67 -14.55
CA ARG A 313 10.29 -9.05 -13.85
C ARG A 313 11.06 -10.14 -13.14
N ASP A 314 12.39 -9.97 -13.03
CA ASP A 314 13.29 -10.82 -12.24
C ASP A 314 13.10 -10.68 -10.70
N VAL A 315 11.97 -10.13 -10.26
CA VAL A 315 11.53 -10.41 -8.89
C VAL A 315 11.06 -11.85 -8.96
N ASP A 316 11.87 -12.80 -8.48
CA ASP A 316 11.55 -14.24 -8.43
C ASP A 316 10.16 -14.45 -7.83
N ILE A 317 9.15 -14.39 -8.68
CA ILE A 317 7.81 -14.85 -8.45
C ILE A 317 7.86 -16.23 -9.06
N ALA A 318 8.29 -17.20 -8.27
CA ALA A 318 8.12 -18.60 -8.60
C ALA A 318 6.62 -18.88 -8.68
N PHE A 319 6.04 -18.74 -9.88
CA PHE A 319 4.82 -19.42 -10.27
C PHE A 319 4.93 -19.74 -11.75
N ASN A 320 4.83 -21.05 -12.04
CA ASN A 320 4.80 -21.60 -13.38
C ASN A 320 3.85 -20.77 -14.25
N PRO A 321 4.27 -20.36 -15.46
CA PRO A 321 3.31 -19.97 -16.48
C PRO A 321 2.35 -21.14 -16.68
N CYS A 322 1.09 -20.82 -16.96
CA CYS A 322 0.12 -21.80 -17.41
C CYS A 322 0.75 -22.65 -18.53
N ASP A 323 0.92 -23.94 -18.27
CA ASP A 323 0.88 -24.98 -19.31
C ASP A 323 -0.58 -25.43 -19.46
#